data_AF-M8B533-F1
#
_entry.id   AF-M8B533-F1
#
_cell.length_a   1.000
_cell.length_b   1.000
_cell.length_c   1.000
_cell.angle_alpha   90.00
_cell.angle_beta   90.00
_cell.angle_gamma   90.00
#
_symmetry.space_group_name_H-M   'P 1'
#
loop_
_entity.id
_entity.type
_entity.pdbx_description
1 polymer ?
#
loop_
_entity_poly.entity_id
_entity_poly.type
_entity_poly.pdbx_seq_one_letter_code
_entity_poly.pdbx_strand_id
1 'polypeptide(L)'
;MRDAAKSMLPLLGKVKSVVPGSLMKTTPLKLGPTAGLRLIGDEEAEEILQAVRDVVHTESRFQYNPKWINVLEGSQEGSYIWVALNYLLDRLGGDYSKTIGVIDLGGGSVQMAYAVSSDAAANAPAVPDGKDPYITKEYLKGRDYNWYVSVTETEDHSHAPFSVGFPVNNASLFHEGKYTYNGEDYDASASPEGAAYDKCKEEIDRALKLDAPCAAKNCTFGGVWNGGGGAGQDTVYVASFFYGKATQIGWVDMGAPSAKSSPAAFRAAAEKLCPLSVREAKATYPGLLDVPYACMDLVYEYTLLVDGFGLAPAKEILLVEKAKHGEYLIKATWPLGEAIDAVAPKKRVARLLL
;
A
#
# COMPACT_ATOMS: atom_id res chain seq x y z
N MET A 1 -3.49 10.09 24.33
CA MET A 1 -3.69 11.35 23.57
C MET A 1 -2.58 12.38 23.75
N ARG A 2 -2.34 12.93 24.96
CA ARG A 2 -1.34 14.01 25.17
C ARG A 2 0.07 13.63 24.71
N ASP A 3 0.47 12.37 24.88
CA ASP A 3 1.80 11.92 24.46
C ASP A 3 1.93 11.76 22.95
N ALA A 4 0.86 11.33 22.26
CA ALA A 4 0.80 11.30 20.80
C ALA A 4 0.98 12.71 20.21
N ALA A 5 0.28 13.71 20.76
CA ALA A 5 0.43 15.10 20.33
C ALA A 5 1.83 15.66 20.64
N LYS A 6 2.39 15.38 21.82
CA LYS A 6 3.76 15.79 22.17
C LYS A 6 4.82 15.15 21.27
N SER A 7 4.59 13.94 20.78
CA SER A 7 5.50 13.26 19.85
C SER A 7 5.69 14.02 18.53
N MET A 8 4.76 14.94 18.18
CA MET A 8 4.88 15.80 17.01
C MET A 8 5.84 16.97 17.21
N LEU A 9 6.14 17.39 18.44
CA LEU A 9 6.94 18.59 18.70
C LEU A 9 8.37 18.50 18.11
N PRO A 10 9.12 17.40 18.25
CA PRO A 10 10.43 17.26 17.61
C PRO A 10 10.35 17.31 16.09
N LEU A 11 9.32 16.71 15.49
CA LEU A 11 9.10 16.71 14.04
C LEU A 11 8.78 18.13 13.54
N LEU A 12 7.89 18.84 14.22
CA LEU A 12 7.59 20.24 13.92
C LEU A 12 8.83 21.13 14.06
N GLY A 13 9.65 20.90 15.10
CA GLY A 13 10.93 21.58 15.27
C GLY A 13 11.86 21.37 14.07
N LYS A 14 11.95 20.13 13.58
CA LYS A 14 12.75 19.82 12.39
C LYS A 14 12.21 20.52 11.14
N VAL A 15 10.90 20.49 10.87
CA VAL A 15 10.32 21.14 9.69
C VAL A 15 10.50 22.66 9.75
N LYS A 16 10.33 23.29 10.92
CA LYS A 16 10.61 24.73 11.13
C LYS A 16 12.07 25.12 10.85
N SER A 17 13.02 24.20 11.08
CA SER A 17 14.44 24.44 10.78
C SER A 17 14.79 24.39 9.28
N VAL A 18 13.92 23.75 8.47
CA VAL A 18 14.14 23.55 7.04
C VAL A 18 13.40 24.60 6.22
N VAL A 19 12.16 24.94 6.60
CA VAL A 19 11.34 25.90 5.84
C VAL A 19 11.61 27.34 6.31
N PRO A 20 12.02 28.25 5.42
CA PRO A 20 12.20 29.66 5.77
C PRO A 20 10.93 30.27 6.38
N GLY A 21 11.10 31.09 7.43
CA GLY A 21 9.98 31.70 8.14
C GLY A 21 9.00 32.49 7.26
N SER A 22 9.49 33.07 6.15
CA SER A 22 8.67 33.79 5.16
C SER A 22 7.76 32.88 4.35
N LEU A 23 8.13 31.61 4.15
CA LEU A 23 7.37 30.63 3.35
C LEU A 23 6.41 29.79 4.18
N MET A 24 6.53 29.78 5.51
CA MET A 24 5.71 28.92 6.36
C MET A 24 4.21 29.13 6.13
N LYS A 25 3.74 30.39 6.06
CA LYS A 25 2.32 30.72 5.89
C LYS A 25 1.70 30.23 4.58
N THR A 26 2.53 29.94 3.58
CA THR A 26 2.12 29.43 2.26
C THR A 26 2.56 27.99 2.01
N THR A 27 3.13 27.34 3.01
CA THR A 27 3.54 25.94 2.94
C THR A 27 2.48 25.09 3.64
N PRO A 28 1.70 24.27 2.90
CA PRO A 28 0.75 23.33 3.48
C PRO A 28 1.44 22.38 4.44
N LEU A 29 0.90 22.24 5.65
CA LEU A 29 1.29 21.18 6.57
C LEU A 29 0.12 20.23 6.73
N LYS A 30 0.38 18.96 6.43
CA LYS A 30 -0.62 17.90 6.41
C LYS A 30 -0.09 16.68 7.14
N LEU A 31 -0.99 15.88 7.71
CA LEU A 31 -0.65 14.68 8.47
C LEU A 31 -1.72 13.62 8.20
N GLY A 32 -1.28 12.48 7.69
CA GLY A 32 -2.16 11.39 7.28
C GLY A 32 -1.76 10.08 7.94
N PRO A 33 -2.27 9.74 9.15
CA PRO A 33 -2.16 8.40 9.68
C PRO A 33 -2.94 7.44 8.79
N THR A 34 -2.47 6.20 8.69
CA THR A 34 -3.03 5.16 7.80
C THR A 34 -3.77 4.10 8.62
N ALA A 35 -3.86 2.86 8.11
CA ALA A 35 -4.63 1.75 8.69
C ALA A 35 -4.40 1.54 10.19
N GLY A 36 -3.16 1.70 10.69
CA GLY A 36 -2.86 1.49 12.11
C GLY A 36 -3.66 2.36 13.09
N LEU A 37 -4.06 3.58 12.69
CA LEU A 37 -4.92 4.43 13.54
C LEU A 37 -6.41 4.11 13.38
N ARG A 38 -6.83 3.48 12.28
CA ARG A 38 -8.23 3.01 12.10
C ARG A 38 -8.55 1.88 13.07
N LEU A 39 -7.55 1.02 13.31
CA LEU A 39 -7.69 -0.19 14.14
C LEU A 39 -8.02 0.06 15.62
N ILE A 40 -7.76 1.26 16.15
CA ILE A 40 -8.08 1.62 17.55
C ILE A 40 -9.50 2.18 17.72
N GLY A 41 -10.26 2.32 16.63
CA GLY A 41 -11.65 2.81 16.65
C GLY A 41 -11.78 4.33 16.45
N ASP A 42 -12.91 4.73 15.86
CA ASP A 42 -13.16 6.09 15.38
C ASP A 42 -13.05 7.17 16.48
N GLU A 43 -13.60 6.89 17.66
CA GLU A 43 -13.60 7.84 18.78
C GLU A 43 -12.18 8.11 19.28
N GLU A 44 -11.42 7.05 19.55
CA GLU A 44 -10.05 7.14 20.06
C GLU A 44 -9.10 7.74 19.02
N ALA A 45 -9.28 7.38 17.74
CA ALA A 45 -8.55 7.94 16.62
C ALA A 45 -8.80 9.46 16.49
N GLU A 46 -10.07 9.89 16.57
CA GLU A 46 -10.43 11.29 16.45
C GLU A 46 -9.95 12.12 17.65
N GLU A 47 -9.96 11.57 18.87
CA GLU A 47 -9.38 12.24 20.04
C GLU A 47 -7.86 12.45 19.90
N ILE A 48 -7.14 11.47 19.34
CA ILE A 48 -5.72 11.61 19.01
C ILE A 48 -5.51 12.66 17.92
N LEU A 49 -6.28 12.61 16.84
CA LEU A 49 -6.18 13.56 15.74
C LEU A 49 -6.48 14.98 16.21
N GLN A 50 -7.47 15.17 17.06
CA GLN A 50 -7.81 16.48 17.61
C GLN A 50 -6.67 17.03 18.47
N ALA A 51 -6.06 16.21 19.33
CA ALA A 51 -4.90 16.63 20.11
C ALA A 51 -3.70 17.01 19.21
N VAL A 52 -3.50 16.30 18.09
CA VAL A 52 -2.48 16.63 17.10
C VAL A 52 -2.81 17.92 16.36
N ARG A 53 -4.07 18.12 15.94
CA ARG A 53 -4.56 19.36 15.32
C ARG A 53 -4.29 20.57 16.20
N ASP A 54 -4.58 20.46 17.49
CA ASP A 54 -4.34 21.52 18.47
C ASP A 54 -2.85 21.87 18.55
N VAL A 55 -1.97 20.88 18.73
CA VAL A 55 -0.51 21.10 18.79
C VAL A 55 0.02 21.69 17.49
N VAL A 56 -0.41 21.18 16.33
CA VAL A 56 0.05 21.70 15.03
C VAL A 56 -0.39 23.15 14.83
N HIS A 57 -1.62 23.48 15.23
CA HIS A 57 -2.17 24.82 15.09
C HIS A 57 -1.49 25.83 16.02
N THR A 58 -1.22 25.46 17.27
CA THR A 58 -0.62 26.37 18.26
C THR A 58 0.89 26.51 18.11
N GLU A 59 1.57 25.42 17.76
CA GLU A 59 3.04 25.40 17.74
C GLU A 59 3.61 25.83 16.40
N SER A 60 2.83 25.95 15.31
CA SER A 60 3.37 26.23 13.99
C SER A 60 2.74 27.44 13.29
N ARG A 61 3.47 27.98 12.31
CA ARG A 61 2.99 29.06 11.42
C ARG A 61 2.76 28.56 9.99
N PHE A 62 2.72 27.24 9.81
CA PHE A 62 2.47 26.64 8.52
C PHE A 62 1.04 26.91 8.06
N GLN A 63 0.78 26.80 6.76
CA GLN A 63 -0.60 26.83 6.29
C GLN A 63 -1.34 25.62 6.88
N TYR A 64 -2.45 25.91 7.56
CA TYR A 64 -3.19 24.94 8.36
C TYR A 64 -4.63 24.85 7.90
N ASN A 65 -5.12 23.61 7.82
CA ASN A 65 -6.53 23.29 7.72
C ASN A 65 -6.77 22.03 8.55
N PRO A 66 -7.71 22.01 9.52
CA PRO A 66 -7.95 20.82 10.35
C PRO A 66 -8.31 19.58 9.52
N LYS A 67 -8.90 19.77 8.34
CA LYS A 67 -9.25 18.68 7.41
C LYS A 67 -8.03 18.02 6.75
N TRP A 68 -6.84 18.59 6.88
CA TRP A 68 -5.60 17.99 6.37
C TRP A 68 -4.88 17.11 7.42
N ILE A 69 -5.46 17.03 8.61
CA ILE A 69 -5.02 16.16 9.69
C ILE A 69 -6.17 15.19 9.93
N ASN A 70 -6.17 14.11 9.16
CA ASN A 70 -7.22 13.11 9.12
C ASN A 70 -6.61 11.76 8.78
N VAL A 71 -7.28 10.69 9.19
CA VAL A 71 -6.91 9.36 8.70
C VAL A 71 -7.04 9.36 7.19
N LEU A 72 -5.98 8.94 6.49
CA LEU A 72 -6.05 8.75 5.05
C LEU A 72 -7.02 7.62 4.78
N GLU A 73 -7.79 7.69 3.72
CA GLU A 73 -8.48 6.52 3.18
C GLU A 73 -7.46 5.67 2.40
N GLY A 74 -7.62 4.35 2.33
CA GLY A 74 -6.67 3.54 1.56
C GLY A 74 -6.61 3.94 0.07
N SER A 75 -7.69 4.52 -0.45
CA SER A 75 -7.79 5.00 -1.83
C SER A 75 -6.88 6.22 -2.04
N GLN A 76 -6.73 7.04 -1.00
CA GLN A 76 -5.81 8.16 -0.96
C GLN A 76 -4.35 7.67 -0.89
N GLU A 77 -4.05 6.68 -0.04
CA GLU A 77 -2.69 6.11 0.04
C GLU A 77 -2.22 5.54 -1.31
N GLY A 78 -3.07 4.73 -1.95
CA GLY A 78 -2.80 4.13 -3.27
C GLY A 78 -2.66 5.16 -4.38
N SER A 79 -3.53 6.18 -4.41
CA SER A 79 -3.42 7.26 -5.40
C SER A 79 -2.16 8.10 -5.18
N TYR A 80 -1.80 8.44 -3.95
CA TYR A 80 -0.61 9.25 -3.70
C TYR A 80 0.69 8.53 -4.04
N ILE A 81 0.85 7.22 -3.77
CA ILE A 81 2.05 6.52 -4.23
C ILE A 81 2.12 6.45 -5.77
N TRP A 82 0.97 6.33 -6.44
CA TRP A 82 0.88 6.44 -7.91
C TRP A 82 1.33 7.81 -8.42
N VAL A 83 0.88 8.90 -7.78
CA VAL A 83 1.31 10.27 -8.09
C VAL A 83 2.81 10.43 -7.88
N ALA A 84 3.32 9.97 -6.74
CA ALA A 84 4.74 10.06 -6.39
C ALA A 84 5.61 9.39 -7.46
N LEU A 85 5.32 8.14 -7.82
CA LEU A 85 6.12 7.41 -8.81
C LEU A 85 6.00 8.00 -10.21
N ASN A 86 4.80 8.31 -10.68
CA ASN A 86 4.65 8.89 -12.02
C ASN A 86 5.24 10.31 -12.11
N TYR A 87 5.28 11.07 -11.01
CA TYR A 87 5.99 12.33 -10.94
C TYR A 87 7.51 12.12 -11.01
N LEU A 88 8.06 11.26 -10.16
CA LEU A 88 9.50 11.01 -10.10
C LEU A 88 10.05 10.48 -11.44
N LEU A 89 9.26 9.67 -12.14
CA LEU A 89 9.60 9.08 -13.43
C LEU A 89 9.26 9.97 -14.64
N ASP A 90 8.82 11.22 -14.43
CA ASP A 90 8.40 12.16 -15.49
C ASP A 90 7.33 11.60 -16.44
N ARG A 91 6.40 10.81 -15.91
CA ARG A 91 5.30 10.18 -16.67
C ARG A 91 3.97 10.96 -16.60
N LEU A 92 3.89 11.97 -15.73
CA LEU A 92 2.72 12.86 -15.64
C LEU A 92 2.72 13.95 -16.71
N GLY A 93 1.51 14.36 -17.12
CA GLY A 93 1.26 15.39 -18.15
C GLY A 93 1.10 14.85 -19.58
N GLY A 94 1.28 13.54 -19.76
CA GLY A 94 1.14 12.84 -21.04
C GLY A 94 -0.17 12.04 -21.17
N ASP A 95 -0.15 11.07 -22.08
CA ASP A 95 -1.22 10.08 -22.24
C ASP A 95 -1.17 9.03 -21.11
N TYR A 96 -2.33 8.58 -20.63
CA TYR A 96 -2.41 7.63 -19.52
C TYR A 96 -1.68 6.30 -19.81
N SER A 97 -1.57 5.89 -21.08
CA SER A 97 -0.82 4.68 -21.49
C SER A 97 0.69 4.76 -21.23
N LYS A 98 1.22 5.95 -20.91
CA LYS A 98 2.64 6.15 -20.57
C LYS A 98 2.88 6.16 -19.07
N THR A 99 1.82 6.17 -18.27
CA THR A 99 1.92 6.03 -16.83
C THR A 99 2.27 4.60 -16.44
N ILE A 100 2.54 4.38 -15.15
CA ILE A 100 2.71 3.04 -14.58
C ILE A 100 1.51 2.70 -13.68
N GLY A 101 1.30 1.41 -13.43
CA GLY A 101 0.49 0.94 -12.32
C GLY A 101 1.36 0.74 -11.07
N VAL A 102 0.75 0.84 -9.90
CA VAL A 102 1.40 0.64 -8.61
C VAL A 102 0.60 -0.33 -7.77
N ILE A 103 1.30 -1.28 -7.16
CA ILE A 103 0.79 -2.14 -6.09
C ILE A 103 1.58 -1.83 -4.83
N ASP A 104 0.90 -1.38 -3.79
CA ASP A 104 1.52 -1.07 -2.50
C ASP A 104 0.95 -1.99 -1.44
N LEU A 105 1.82 -2.74 -0.77
CA LEU A 105 1.44 -3.62 0.33
C LEU A 105 1.97 -3.03 1.63
N GLY A 106 1.11 -2.29 2.30
CA GLY A 106 1.35 -1.70 3.61
C GLY A 106 1.10 -2.69 4.74
N GLY A 107 1.19 -2.22 5.98
CA GLY A 107 1.05 -3.08 7.16
C GLY A 107 -0.38 -3.57 7.44
N GLY A 108 -1.41 -2.91 6.90
CA GLY A 108 -2.81 -3.22 7.15
C GLY A 108 -3.70 -3.14 5.92
N SER A 109 -3.12 -2.99 4.73
CA SER A 109 -3.89 -2.95 3.48
C SER A 109 -2.98 -3.12 2.28
N VAL A 110 -3.60 -3.53 1.17
CA VAL A 110 -2.99 -3.50 -0.15
C VAL A 110 -3.77 -2.55 -1.05
N GLN A 111 -3.04 -1.74 -1.79
CA GLN A 111 -3.59 -0.86 -2.81
C GLN A 111 -3.11 -1.26 -4.20
N MET A 112 -4.02 -1.22 -5.17
CA MET A 112 -3.71 -1.23 -6.60
C MET A 112 -4.19 0.10 -7.18
N ALA A 113 -3.29 0.85 -7.81
CA ALA A 113 -3.62 2.12 -8.46
C ALA A 113 -3.04 2.19 -9.86
N TYR A 114 -3.86 2.54 -10.85
CA TYR A 114 -3.40 2.81 -12.22
C TYR A 114 -4.38 3.69 -12.99
N ALA A 115 -3.89 4.39 -14.02
CA ALA A 115 -4.75 5.21 -14.87
C ALA A 115 -5.47 4.36 -15.93
N VAL A 116 -6.73 4.68 -16.21
CA VAL A 116 -7.58 3.94 -17.16
C VAL A 116 -8.07 4.84 -18.28
N SER A 117 -8.53 4.22 -19.37
CA SER A 117 -9.16 4.93 -20.48
C SER A 117 -10.48 5.57 -20.05
N SER A 118 -10.93 6.59 -20.79
CA SER A 118 -12.26 7.18 -20.59
C SER A 118 -13.39 6.15 -20.74
N ASP A 119 -13.21 5.17 -21.62
CA ASP A 119 -14.22 4.11 -21.83
C ASP A 119 -14.28 3.16 -20.64
N ALA A 120 -13.13 2.77 -20.07
CA ALA A 120 -13.10 1.96 -18.86
C ALA A 120 -13.73 2.71 -17.67
N ALA A 121 -13.43 4.01 -17.55
CA ALA A 121 -14.02 4.87 -16.53
C ALA A 121 -15.54 5.04 -16.68
N ALA A 122 -16.03 5.21 -17.91
CA ALA A 122 -17.45 5.36 -18.19
C ALA A 122 -18.25 4.07 -17.94
N ASN A 123 -17.60 2.90 -18.06
CA ASN A 123 -18.19 1.59 -17.82
C ASN A 123 -17.89 1.03 -16.42
N ALA A 124 -17.35 1.86 -15.52
CA ALA A 124 -17.09 1.44 -14.14
C ALA A 124 -18.41 1.11 -13.43
N PRO A 125 -18.48 -0.04 -12.72
CA PRO A 125 -19.67 -0.38 -11.95
C PRO A 125 -19.86 0.60 -10.78
N ALA A 126 -21.12 0.77 -10.38
CA ALA A 126 -21.42 1.48 -9.14
C ALA A 126 -20.83 0.72 -7.94
N VAL A 127 -20.31 1.46 -6.97
CA VAL A 127 -19.87 0.91 -5.70
C VAL A 127 -21.06 0.84 -4.72
N PRO A 128 -21.08 -0.11 -3.78
CA PRO A 128 -22.06 -0.11 -2.70
C PRO A 128 -22.06 1.20 -1.90
N ASP A 129 -23.21 1.57 -1.35
CA ASP A 129 -23.35 2.79 -0.55
C ASP A 129 -22.33 2.84 0.59
N GLY A 130 -21.67 4.00 0.75
CA GLY A 130 -20.66 4.23 1.79
C GLY A 130 -19.24 3.76 1.45
N LYS A 131 -18.98 3.24 0.24
CA LYS A 131 -17.63 2.93 -0.25
C LYS A 131 -17.12 3.97 -1.24
N ASP A 132 -15.79 4.12 -1.30
CA ASP A 132 -15.14 4.97 -2.30
C ASP A 132 -15.44 4.49 -3.72
N PRO A 133 -15.62 5.41 -4.69
CA PRO A 133 -15.77 5.04 -6.08
C PRO A 133 -14.50 4.37 -6.60
N TYR A 134 -14.65 3.33 -7.43
CA TYR A 134 -13.51 2.68 -8.08
C TYR A 134 -12.69 3.65 -8.94
N ILE A 135 -13.35 4.65 -9.54
CA ILE A 135 -12.72 5.64 -10.40
C ILE A 135 -12.79 7.01 -9.77
N THR A 136 -11.62 7.60 -9.56
CA THR A 136 -11.46 9.02 -9.21
C THR A 136 -10.91 9.80 -10.42
N LYS A 137 -11.20 11.09 -10.50
CA LYS A 137 -10.72 11.97 -11.55
C LYS A 137 -9.79 13.02 -10.97
N GLU A 138 -8.60 13.11 -11.52
CA GLU A 138 -7.59 14.04 -11.01
C GLU A 138 -6.91 14.83 -12.12
N TYR A 139 -6.53 16.07 -11.79
CA TYR A 139 -5.88 16.97 -12.72
C TYR A 139 -4.42 17.20 -12.32
N LEU A 140 -3.50 16.52 -13.01
CA LEU A 140 -2.07 16.57 -12.73
C LEU A 140 -1.26 17.01 -13.95
N LYS A 141 -0.33 17.94 -13.73
CA LYS A 141 0.58 18.50 -14.76
C LYS A 141 -0.13 18.85 -16.08
N GLY A 142 -1.33 19.43 -16.02
CA GLY A 142 -2.05 19.89 -17.21
C GLY A 142 -2.99 18.86 -17.86
N ARG A 143 -3.17 17.68 -17.27
CA ARG A 143 -4.00 16.59 -17.83
C ARG A 143 -4.99 16.05 -16.82
N ASP A 144 -6.19 15.74 -17.30
CA ASP A 144 -7.17 14.96 -16.56
C ASP A 144 -6.83 13.47 -16.69
N TYR A 145 -6.80 12.76 -15.58
CA TYR A 145 -6.66 11.30 -15.52
C TYR A 145 -7.91 10.69 -14.89
N ASN A 146 -8.33 9.54 -15.39
CA ASN A 146 -9.23 8.64 -14.67
C ASN A 146 -8.35 7.61 -13.96
N TRP A 147 -8.38 7.58 -12.63
CA TRP A 147 -7.60 6.65 -11.83
C TRP A 147 -8.50 5.59 -11.27
N TYR A 148 -8.14 4.34 -11.57
CA TYR A 148 -8.64 3.23 -10.80
C TYR A 148 -7.80 3.09 -9.54
N VAL A 149 -8.47 3.05 -8.39
CA VAL A 149 -7.85 2.67 -7.13
C VAL A 149 -8.71 1.61 -6.48
N SER A 150 -8.09 0.48 -6.16
CA SER A 150 -8.68 -0.56 -5.32
C SER A 150 -7.87 -0.70 -4.06
N VAL A 151 -8.59 -0.78 -2.96
CA VAL A 151 -8.04 -0.97 -1.63
C VAL A 151 -8.67 -2.23 -1.09
N THR A 152 -7.83 -3.15 -0.66
CA THR A 152 -8.29 -4.18 0.25
C THR A 152 -7.71 -3.85 1.60
N GLU A 153 -8.57 -3.26 2.43
CA GLU A 153 -8.35 -3.20 3.85
C GLU A 153 -8.38 -4.60 4.39
N THR A 154 -7.60 -4.78 5.44
CA THR A 154 -7.44 -6.09 5.99
C THR A 154 -8.21 -6.32 7.29
N GLU A 155 -9.16 -5.41 7.48
CA GLU A 155 -9.95 -5.21 8.68
C GLU A 155 -11.17 -6.13 8.78
N ASP A 156 -11.44 -7.01 7.82
CA ASP A 156 -12.35 -8.13 8.09
C ASP A 156 -11.63 -8.97 9.14
N HIS A 157 -12.07 -9.00 10.40
CA HIS A 157 -11.42 -9.45 11.65
C HIS A 157 -10.90 -10.92 11.64
N SER A 158 -10.13 -11.23 10.61
CA SER A 158 -9.91 -12.55 10.03
C SER A 158 -8.85 -12.50 8.90
N HIS A 159 -8.57 -11.37 8.23
CA HIS A 159 -7.74 -11.39 7.01
C HIS A 159 -6.91 -10.13 6.74
N ALA A 160 -5.70 -10.14 7.26
CA ALA A 160 -4.66 -9.15 7.02
C ALA A 160 -3.33 -9.66 6.49
N PRO A 161 -2.50 -8.81 5.87
CA PRO A 161 -1.33 -9.22 5.12
C PRO A 161 -0.10 -8.78 5.92
N PHE A 162 -0.15 -9.19 7.18
CA PHE A 162 0.85 -9.84 8.00
C PHE A 162 0.14 -10.76 9.00
N SER A 163 -1.10 -11.15 8.66
CA SER A 163 -2.19 -11.08 9.63
C SER A 163 -3.44 -11.78 9.09
N VAL A 164 -3.24 -12.91 8.40
CA VAL A 164 -4.32 -13.88 8.20
C VAL A 164 -4.64 -14.32 9.62
N GLY A 165 -5.73 -13.82 10.20
CA GLY A 165 -6.26 -14.23 11.50
C GLY A 165 -6.85 -15.64 11.41
N PHE A 166 -6.14 -16.52 10.72
CA PHE A 166 -6.44 -17.92 10.54
C PHE A 166 -5.31 -18.70 11.19
N PRO A 167 -5.61 -19.80 11.89
CA PRO A 167 -4.60 -20.81 12.15
C PRO A 167 -4.17 -21.39 10.79
N VAL A 168 -3.16 -20.78 10.17
CA VAL A 168 -2.55 -21.25 8.92
C VAL A 168 -1.52 -22.29 9.31
N ASN A 169 -1.99 -23.40 9.91
CA ASN A 169 -1.13 -24.43 10.47
C ASN A 169 -0.16 -24.97 9.40
N ASN A 170 -0.57 -24.96 8.13
CA ASN A 170 0.26 -25.42 7.01
C ASN A 170 1.17 -24.35 6.39
N ALA A 171 1.21 -23.13 6.94
CA ALA A 171 2.05 -22.02 6.46
C ALA A 171 3.09 -21.52 7.46
N SER A 172 2.90 -21.78 8.75
CA SER A 172 3.93 -21.53 9.76
C SER A 172 5.06 -22.56 9.61
N LEU A 173 6.30 -22.08 9.49
CA LEU A 173 7.47 -22.94 9.68
C LEU A 173 7.43 -23.53 11.08
N PHE A 174 7.94 -24.76 11.27
CA PHE A 174 7.92 -25.50 12.54
C PHE A 174 8.15 -24.62 13.79
N HIS A 175 7.05 -24.24 14.44
CA HIS A 175 6.99 -23.35 15.60
C HIS A 175 5.68 -23.62 16.36
N GLU A 176 5.71 -23.49 17.69
CA GLU A 176 4.50 -23.41 18.52
C GLU A 176 4.45 -22.01 19.12
N GLY A 177 3.32 -21.32 18.97
CA GLY A 177 3.22 -19.95 19.45
C GLY A 177 1.90 -19.27 19.16
N LYS A 178 1.83 -18.03 19.64
CA LYS A 178 0.74 -17.11 19.36
C LYS A 178 1.26 -15.92 18.57
N TYR A 179 0.42 -15.41 17.69
CA TYR A 179 0.63 -14.15 17.01
C TYR A 179 -0.34 -13.12 17.53
N THR A 180 0.15 -11.98 18.04
CA THR A 180 -0.72 -10.90 18.51
C THR A 180 -0.86 -9.84 17.43
N TYR A 181 -2.08 -9.60 16.96
CA TYR A 181 -2.40 -8.54 16.00
C TYR A 181 -3.59 -7.73 16.49
N ASN A 182 -3.47 -6.41 16.45
CA ASN A 182 -4.47 -5.48 16.98
C ASN A 182 -4.95 -5.79 18.42
N GLY A 183 -4.04 -6.27 19.28
CA GLY A 183 -4.36 -6.65 20.66
C GLY A 183 -5.07 -8.00 20.82
N GLU A 184 -5.32 -8.73 19.73
CA GLU A 184 -5.89 -10.08 19.75
C GLU A 184 -4.82 -11.14 19.50
N ASP A 185 -4.92 -12.27 20.19
CA ASP A 185 -4.02 -13.42 20.03
C ASP A 185 -4.62 -14.45 19.07
N TYR A 186 -3.85 -14.83 18.06
CA TYR A 186 -4.15 -15.88 17.09
C TYR A 186 -3.21 -17.07 17.32
N ASP A 187 -3.71 -18.30 17.19
CA ASP A 187 -2.85 -19.49 17.18
C ASP A 187 -2.03 -19.50 15.89
N ALA A 188 -0.72 -19.60 16.03
CA ALA A 188 0.26 -19.51 14.96
C ALA A 188 1.11 -20.79 14.85
N SER A 189 0.65 -21.88 15.48
CA SER A 189 1.39 -23.13 15.57
C SER A 189 1.42 -23.88 14.24
N ALA A 190 2.60 -24.39 13.88
CA ALA A 190 2.80 -25.17 12.68
C ALA A 190 2.09 -26.54 12.76
N SER A 191 1.70 -27.06 11.60
CA SER A 191 1.24 -28.44 11.46
C SER A 191 2.35 -29.41 11.85
N PRO A 192 2.02 -30.64 12.25
CA PRO A 192 3.04 -31.68 12.52
C PRO A 192 3.94 -31.97 11.33
N GLU A 193 3.50 -31.69 10.10
CA GLU A 193 4.27 -31.85 8.87
C GLU A 193 5.04 -30.57 8.46
N GLY A 194 4.91 -29.48 9.22
CA GLY A 194 5.51 -28.19 8.93
C GLY A 194 4.75 -27.40 7.87
N ALA A 195 5.41 -26.40 7.29
CA ALA A 195 4.81 -25.61 6.21
C ALA A 195 4.90 -26.35 4.87
N ALA A 196 3.84 -26.24 4.06
CA ALA A 196 3.79 -26.82 2.73
C ALA A 196 3.17 -25.83 1.75
N TYR A 197 3.87 -25.53 0.66
CA TYR A 197 3.48 -24.51 -0.31
C TYR A 197 2.02 -24.66 -0.79
N ASP A 198 1.65 -25.84 -1.28
CA ASP A 198 0.31 -26.06 -1.86
C ASP A 198 -0.81 -25.87 -0.82
N LYS A 199 -0.62 -26.43 0.39
CA LYS A 199 -1.60 -26.30 1.49
C LYS A 199 -1.72 -24.85 1.99
N CYS A 200 -0.58 -24.17 2.14
CA CYS A 200 -0.52 -22.75 2.48
C CYS A 200 -1.24 -21.91 1.42
N LYS A 201 -1.03 -22.22 0.15
CA LYS A 201 -1.69 -21.53 -0.96
C LYS A 201 -3.20 -21.71 -0.91
N GLU A 202 -3.71 -22.93 -0.68
CA GLU A 202 -5.14 -23.17 -0.54
C GLU A 202 -5.78 -22.37 0.61
N GLU A 203 -5.05 -22.19 1.72
CA GLU A 203 -5.49 -21.38 2.85
C GLU A 203 -5.54 -19.88 2.48
N ILE A 204 -4.54 -19.40 1.74
CA ILE A 204 -4.50 -18.02 1.24
C ILE A 204 -5.56 -17.76 0.17
N ASP A 205 -5.83 -18.73 -0.72
CA ASP A 205 -6.87 -18.63 -1.76
C ASP A 205 -8.25 -18.41 -1.12
N ARG A 206 -8.54 -19.13 -0.04
CA ARG A 206 -9.75 -18.92 0.77
C ARG A 206 -9.74 -17.57 1.47
N ALA A 207 -8.60 -17.17 2.01
CA ALA A 207 -8.47 -15.88 2.71
C ALA A 207 -8.71 -14.67 1.79
N LEU A 208 -8.24 -14.75 0.55
CA LEU A 208 -8.49 -13.75 -0.47
C LEU A 208 -9.93 -13.81 -1.01
N LYS A 209 -10.69 -14.88 -0.75
CA LYS A 209 -12.03 -15.11 -1.30
C LYS A 209 -11.99 -15.06 -2.83
N LEU A 210 -11.06 -15.83 -3.44
CA LEU A 210 -10.88 -15.89 -4.90
C LEU A 210 -12.10 -16.43 -5.65
N ASP A 211 -12.95 -17.18 -4.96
CA ASP A 211 -14.21 -17.74 -5.46
C ASP A 211 -15.43 -16.82 -5.24
N ALA A 212 -15.22 -15.63 -4.65
CA ALA A 212 -16.29 -14.68 -4.40
C ALA A 212 -17.02 -14.30 -5.71
N PRO A 213 -18.36 -14.21 -5.71
CA PRO A 213 -19.12 -13.83 -6.89
C PRO A 213 -18.68 -12.48 -7.46
N CYS A 214 -18.42 -12.43 -8.77
CA CYS A 214 -18.10 -11.19 -9.46
C CYS A 214 -19.36 -10.60 -10.10
N ALA A 215 -19.82 -9.46 -9.57
CA ALA A 215 -20.94 -8.71 -10.15
C ALA A 215 -20.55 -7.86 -11.36
N ALA A 216 -19.25 -7.66 -11.59
CA ALA A 216 -18.69 -6.93 -12.72
C ALA A 216 -18.22 -7.88 -13.83
N LYS A 217 -17.69 -7.34 -14.93
CA LYS A 217 -17.17 -8.16 -16.04
C LYS A 217 -15.98 -9.04 -15.62
N ASN A 218 -15.04 -8.46 -14.89
CA ASN A 218 -13.86 -9.13 -14.34
C ASN A 218 -13.60 -8.55 -12.94
N CYS A 219 -13.28 -9.43 -12.00
CA CYS A 219 -12.94 -9.04 -10.64
C CYS A 219 -11.54 -9.51 -10.30
N THR A 220 -10.97 -8.90 -9.27
CA THR A 220 -9.83 -9.42 -8.54
C THR A 220 -10.35 -10.47 -7.55
N PHE A 221 -10.02 -10.33 -6.28
CA PHE A 221 -10.49 -11.17 -5.20
C PHE A 221 -11.60 -10.47 -4.40
N GLY A 222 -12.40 -11.22 -3.63
CA GLY A 222 -13.51 -10.67 -2.84
C GLY A 222 -14.64 -10.01 -3.65
N GLY A 223 -14.75 -10.32 -4.96
CA GLY A 223 -15.77 -9.74 -5.85
C GLY A 223 -15.50 -8.28 -6.24
N VAL A 224 -14.29 -7.77 -6.00
CA VAL A 224 -13.90 -6.38 -6.30
C VAL A 224 -13.61 -6.22 -7.80
N TRP A 225 -14.21 -5.23 -8.46
CA TRP A 225 -13.97 -4.99 -9.88
C TRP A 225 -12.50 -4.65 -10.14
N ASN A 226 -11.88 -5.23 -11.19
CA ASN A 226 -10.44 -5.11 -11.42
C ASN A 226 -9.98 -3.82 -12.11
N GLY A 227 -10.90 -2.90 -12.44
CA GLY A 227 -10.60 -1.64 -13.13
C GLY A 227 -10.56 -1.72 -14.66
N GLY A 228 -10.74 -2.91 -15.24
CA GLY A 228 -10.75 -3.12 -16.69
C GLY A 228 -9.37 -3.25 -17.34
N GLY A 229 -8.29 -3.04 -16.60
CA GLY A 229 -6.91 -3.18 -17.06
C GLY A 229 -6.53 -2.14 -18.12
N GLY A 230 -5.68 -2.55 -19.07
CA GLY A 230 -5.23 -1.71 -20.18
C GLY A 230 -3.88 -1.03 -19.93
N ALA A 231 -3.53 -0.09 -20.80
CA ALA A 231 -2.15 0.36 -20.96
C ALA A 231 -1.53 1.03 -19.72
N GLY A 232 -2.36 1.64 -18.86
CA GLY A 232 -1.88 2.20 -17.58
C GLY A 232 -1.39 1.14 -16.59
N GLN A 233 -1.66 -0.14 -16.83
CA GLN A 233 -1.20 -1.28 -16.03
C GLN A 233 -0.15 -2.13 -16.76
N ASP A 234 0.33 -1.71 -17.94
CA ASP A 234 1.33 -2.48 -18.71
C ASP A 234 2.66 -2.58 -17.97
N THR A 235 3.09 -1.47 -17.37
CA THR A 235 4.26 -1.41 -16.48
C THR A 235 3.77 -1.31 -15.04
N VAL A 236 4.20 -2.24 -14.17
CA VAL A 236 3.76 -2.30 -12.77
C VAL A 236 4.94 -2.19 -11.82
N TYR A 237 4.83 -1.25 -10.88
CA TYR A 237 5.76 -1.08 -9.77
C TYR A 237 5.11 -1.66 -8.52
N VAL A 238 5.89 -2.36 -7.71
CA VAL A 238 5.42 -3.09 -6.53
C VAL A 238 6.27 -2.64 -5.34
N ALA A 239 5.63 -2.11 -4.31
CA ALA A 239 6.29 -1.34 -3.25
C ALA A 239 6.14 -1.96 -1.85
N SER A 240 6.79 -1.33 -0.87
CA SER A 240 6.67 -1.61 0.57
C SER A 240 6.99 -3.06 0.92
N PHE A 241 6.03 -3.86 1.43
CA PHE A 241 6.32 -5.19 1.96
C PHE A 241 6.97 -6.11 0.94
N PHE A 242 6.54 -6.07 -0.33
CA PHE A 242 7.13 -6.82 -1.43
C PHE A 242 8.63 -6.55 -1.62
N TYR A 243 9.03 -5.27 -1.59
CA TYR A 243 10.44 -4.89 -1.67
C TYR A 243 11.18 -5.32 -0.39
N GLY A 244 10.58 -5.10 0.77
CA GLY A 244 11.12 -5.49 2.07
C GLY A 244 11.43 -6.99 2.13
N LYS A 245 10.46 -7.85 1.81
CA LYS A 245 10.65 -9.30 1.82
C LYS A 245 11.73 -9.74 0.83
N ALA A 246 11.76 -9.18 -0.39
CA ALA A 246 12.79 -9.48 -1.37
C ALA A 246 14.21 -9.13 -0.88
N THR A 247 14.38 -8.05 -0.12
CA THR A 247 15.68 -7.74 0.51
C THR A 247 16.02 -8.69 1.66
N GLN A 248 15.05 -9.08 2.48
CA GLN A 248 15.23 -9.98 3.62
C GLN A 248 15.71 -11.39 3.19
N ILE A 249 15.21 -11.89 2.05
CA ILE A 249 15.63 -13.18 1.49
C ILE A 249 16.88 -13.10 0.60
N GLY A 250 17.52 -11.93 0.52
CA GLY A 250 18.76 -11.72 -0.24
C GLY A 250 18.60 -11.77 -1.76
N TRP A 251 17.37 -11.63 -2.27
CA TRP A 251 17.11 -11.52 -3.70
C TRP A 251 17.46 -10.11 -4.22
N VAL A 252 17.20 -9.09 -3.41
CA VAL A 252 17.52 -7.70 -3.73
C VAL A 252 18.55 -7.18 -2.73
N ASP A 253 19.62 -6.55 -3.23
CA ASP A 253 20.65 -5.96 -2.38
C ASP A 253 20.07 -4.91 -1.42
N MET A 254 20.49 -4.97 -0.16
CA MET A 254 20.07 -3.98 0.84
C MET A 254 20.47 -2.58 0.41
N GLY A 255 19.48 -1.68 0.29
CA GLY A 255 19.69 -0.29 -0.11
C GLY A 255 19.65 -0.03 -1.62
N ALA A 256 19.45 -1.06 -2.45
CA ALA A 256 19.11 -0.85 -3.85
C ALA A 256 17.87 0.04 -3.98
N PRO A 257 17.80 0.99 -4.93
CA PRO A 257 16.62 1.82 -5.07
C PRO A 257 15.42 1.02 -5.59
N SER A 258 15.68 0.05 -6.47
CA SER A 258 14.68 -0.83 -7.07
C SER A 258 15.33 -2.06 -7.68
N ALA A 259 14.55 -3.08 -8.00
CA ALA A 259 15.00 -4.29 -8.69
C ALA A 259 13.94 -4.84 -9.64
N LYS A 260 14.37 -5.32 -10.81
CA LYS A 260 13.51 -6.05 -11.75
C LYS A 260 13.20 -7.45 -11.22
N SER A 261 11.98 -7.90 -11.45
CA SER A 261 11.44 -9.11 -10.84
C SER A 261 10.26 -9.66 -11.65
N SER A 262 9.67 -10.76 -11.20
CA SER A 262 8.39 -11.30 -11.67
C SER A 262 7.63 -11.94 -10.50
N PRO A 263 6.29 -12.03 -10.55
CA PRO A 263 5.52 -12.77 -9.55
C PRO A 263 6.04 -14.20 -9.32
N ALA A 264 6.45 -14.91 -10.38
CA ALA A 264 6.99 -16.26 -10.28
C ALA A 264 8.22 -16.39 -9.37
N ALA A 265 9.00 -15.32 -9.16
CA ALA A 265 10.14 -15.36 -8.27
C ALA A 265 9.73 -15.39 -6.77
N PHE A 266 8.57 -14.82 -6.40
CA PHE A 266 8.00 -15.01 -5.06
C PHE A 266 7.60 -16.47 -4.82
N ARG A 267 6.94 -17.10 -5.80
CA ARG A 267 6.65 -18.55 -5.75
C ARG A 267 7.92 -19.39 -5.62
N ALA A 268 8.93 -19.12 -6.44
CA ALA A 268 10.18 -19.87 -6.40
C ALA A 268 10.92 -19.71 -5.05
N ALA A 269 10.81 -18.55 -4.41
CA ALA A 269 11.32 -18.32 -3.06
C ALA A 269 10.48 -19.10 -2.02
N ALA A 270 9.15 -19.07 -2.12
CA ALA A 270 8.25 -19.80 -1.24
C ALA A 270 8.50 -21.32 -1.31
N GLU A 271 8.58 -21.90 -2.51
CA GLU A 271 8.84 -23.34 -2.72
C GLU A 271 10.17 -23.80 -2.10
N LYS A 272 11.17 -22.92 -2.03
CA LYS A 272 12.45 -23.20 -1.36
C LYS A 272 12.40 -23.01 0.15
N LEU A 273 11.60 -22.06 0.64
CA LEU A 273 11.58 -21.66 2.04
C LEU A 273 10.60 -22.49 2.87
N CYS A 274 9.41 -22.80 2.35
CA CYS A 274 8.38 -23.53 3.07
C CYS A 274 8.83 -24.89 3.64
N PRO A 275 9.70 -25.69 2.98
CA PRO A 275 10.16 -26.96 3.54
C PRO A 275 11.14 -26.84 4.72
N LEU A 276 11.63 -25.63 5.04
CA LEU A 276 12.67 -25.42 6.03
C LEU A 276 12.10 -25.32 7.46
N SER A 277 12.87 -25.77 8.45
CA SER A 277 12.63 -25.37 9.84
C SER A 277 12.98 -23.90 10.06
N VAL A 278 12.48 -23.29 11.15
CA VAL A 278 12.85 -21.93 11.57
C VAL A 278 14.38 -21.75 11.68
N ARG A 279 15.08 -22.77 12.19
CA ARG A 279 16.54 -22.74 12.33
C ARG A 279 17.24 -22.72 10.97
N GLU A 280 16.80 -23.56 10.04
CA GLU A 280 17.36 -23.63 8.69
C GLU A 280 17.04 -22.39 7.88
N ALA A 281 15.82 -21.88 7.97
CA ALA A 281 15.41 -20.64 7.31
C ALA A 281 16.25 -19.45 7.79
N LYS A 282 16.46 -19.31 9.12
CA LYS A 282 17.31 -18.26 9.69
C LYS A 282 18.79 -18.40 9.28
N ALA A 283 19.29 -19.63 9.14
CA ALA A 283 20.64 -19.88 8.67
C ALA A 283 20.81 -19.57 7.18
N THR A 284 19.80 -19.89 6.37
CA THR A 284 19.79 -19.69 4.91
C THR A 284 19.56 -18.22 4.55
N TYR A 285 18.70 -17.52 5.31
CA TYR A 285 18.32 -16.13 5.10
C TYR A 285 18.57 -15.32 6.38
N PRO A 286 19.82 -14.88 6.65
CA PRO A 286 20.17 -14.19 7.89
C PRO A 286 19.45 -12.85 8.11
N GLY A 287 18.99 -12.21 7.02
CA GLY A 287 18.23 -10.96 7.04
C GLY A 287 16.72 -11.14 7.21
N LEU A 288 16.24 -12.39 7.29
CA LEU A 288 14.82 -12.70 7.39
C LEU A 288 14.24 -12.30 8.75
N LEU A 289 13.23 -11.46 8.72
CA LEU A 289 12.41 -11.10 9.88
C LEU A 289 11.19 -12.02 9.94
N ASP A 290 10.60 -12.13 11.13
CA ASP A 290 9.36 -12.87 11.34
C ASP A 290 9.41 -14.29 10.76
N VAL A 291 10.56 -14.95 10.96
CA VAL A 291 10.97 -16.20 10.30
C VAL A 291 9.88 -17.27 10.27
N PRO A 292 9.12 -17.55 11.36
CA PRO A 292 8.05 -18.54 11.33
C PRO A 292 7.00 -18.30 10.23
N TYR A 293 6.78 -17.06 9.81
CA TYR A 293 5.73 -16.66 8.88
C TYR A 293 6.20 -16.47 7.44
N ALA A 294 7.51 -16.58 7.18
CA ALA A 294 8.08 -16.22 5.89
C ALA A 294 7.58 -17.09 4.71
N CYS A 295 7.14 -18.34 4.97
CA CYS A 295 6.49 -19.16 3.94
C CYS A 295 5.15 -18.54 3.56
N MET A 296 4.29 -18.29 4.56
CA MET A 296 3.01 -17.62 4.39
C MET A 296 3.15 -16.31 3.62
N ASP A 297 4.11 -15.45 4.00
CA ASP A 297 4.33 -14.16 3.36
C ASP A 297 4.60 -14.30 1.86
N LEU A 298 5.54 -15.18 1.46
CA LEU A 298 5.93 -15.35 0.07
C LEU A 298 4.82 -16.02 -0.77
N VAL A 299 4.07 -16.96 -0.18
CA VAL A 299 2.90 -17.54 -0.84
C VAL A 299 1.82 -16.48 -1.01
N TYR A 300 1.60 -15.64 0.02
CA TYR A 300 0.62 -14.56 -0.03
C TYR A 300 0.96 -13.55 -1.10
N GLU A 301 2.20 -13.07 -1.15
CA GLU A 301 2.69 -12.13 -2.16
C GLU A 301 2.51 -12.70 -3.59
N TYR A 302 2.84 -13.97 -3.80
CA TYR A 302 2.61 -14.63 -5.09
C TYR A 302 1.12 -14.72 -5.45
N THR A 303 0.30 -15.29 -4.56
CA THR A 303 -1.13 -15.51 -4.81
C THR A 303 -1.86 -14.17 -5.01
N LEU A 304 -1.54 -13.16 -4.22
CA LEU A 304 -2.10 -11.81 -4.35
C LEU A 304 -1.80 -11.21 -5.73
N LEU A 305 -0.53 -11.29 -6.19
CA LEU A 305 -0.15 -10.73 -7.49
C LEU A 305 -0.74 -11.50 -8.67
N VAL A 306 -0.72 -12.84 -8.61
CA VAL A 306 -1.10 -13.70 -9.74
C VAL A 306 -2.59 -14.02 -9.72
N ASP A 307 -3.07 -14.64 -8.66
CA ASP A 307 -4.45 -15.13 -8.60
C ASP A 307 -5.42 -14.02 -8.16
N GLY A 308 -4.96 -13.09 -7.32
CA GLY A 308 -5.73 -11.93 -6.88
C GLY A 308 -5.82 -10.83 -7.95
N PHE A 309 -4.68 -10.26 -8.34
CA PHE A 309 -4.62 -9.15 -9.30
C PHE A 309 -4.55 -9.58 -10.77
N GLY A 310 -4.41 -10.87 -11.06
CA GLY A 310 -4.41 -11.39 -12.42
C GLY A 310 -3.13 -11.11 -13.20
N LEU A 311 -2.00 -10.82 -12.54
CA LEU A 311 -0.73 -10.64 -13.25
C LEU A 311 -0.22 -11.99 -13.75
N ALA A 312 0.27 -12.03 -15.00
CA ALA A 312 0.94 -13.23 -15.49
C ALA A 312 2.17 -13.55 -14.61
N PRO A 313 2.44 -14.83 -14.27
CA PRO A 313 3.57 -15.18 -13.41
C PRO A 313 4.93 -14.67 -13.90
N ALA A 314 5.11 -14.58 -15.22
CA ALA A 314 6.33 -14.09 -15.86
C ALA A 314 6.31 -12.58 -16.20
N LYS A 315 5.25 -11.84 -15.84
CA LYS A 315 5.18 -10.40 -16.09
C LYS A 315 6.34 -9.71 -15.36
N GLU A 316 7.11 -8.90 -16.08
CA GLU A 316 8.14 -8.07 -15.45
C GLU A 316 7.45 -7.04 -14.54
N ILE A 317 7.88 -7.03 -13.29
CA ILE A 317 7.52 -6.01 -12.30
C ILE A 317 8.78 -5.34 -11.78
N LEU A 318 8.64 -4.13 -11.25
CA LEU A 318 9.73 -3.45 -10.55
C LEU A 318 9.43 -3.37 -9.05
N LEU A 319 10.23 -4.07 -8.25
CA LEU A 319 10.23 -3.89 -6.80
C LEU A 319 10.89 -2.54 -6.50
N VAL A 320 10.21 -1.65 -5.78
CA VAL A 320 10.66 -0.26 -5.61
C VAL A 320 10.65 0.21 -4.16
N GLU A 321 11.76 0.84 -3.75
CA GLU A 321 11.89 1.61 -2.51
C GLU A 321 12.15 3.10 -2.82
N LYS A 322 12.97 3.36 -3.84
CA LYS A 322 13.30 4.70 -4.34
C LYS A 322 13.25 4.76 -5.86
N ALA A 323 12.81 5.90 -6.39
CA ALA A 323 12.91 6.21 -7.81
C ALA A 323 13.91 7.35 -8.05
N LYS A 324 14.61 7.30 -9.19
CA LYS A 324 15.52 8.37 -9.61
C LYS A 324 14.72 9.52 -10.18
N HIS A 325 15.01 10.74 -9.73
CA HIS A 325 14.47 11.99 -10.28
C HIS A 325 15.59 13.03 -10.37
N GLY A 326 15.96 13.39 -11.60
CA GLY A 326 17.23 14.09 -11.84
C GLY A 326 18.41 13.30 -11.28
N GLU A 327 19.23 13.93 -10.44
CA GLU A 327 20.40 13.31 -9.80
C GLU A 327 20.07 12.66 -8.44
N TYR A 328 18.82 12.70 -7.99
CA TYR A 328 18.42 12.26 -6.66
C TYR A 328 17.71 10.90 -6.68
N LEU A 329 17.93 10.09 -5.65
CA LEU A 329 17.14 8.91 -5.34
C LEU A 329 16.14 9.27 -4.24
N ILE A 330 14.86 9.30 -4.58
CA ILE A 330 13.79 9.75 -3.70
C ILE A 330 12.91 8.56 -3.34
N LYS A 331 12.58 8.43 -2.04
CA LYS A 331 11.71 7.37 -1.54
C LYS A 331 10.33 7.48 -2.19
N ALA A 332 9.86 6.35 -2.73
CA ALA A 332 8.59 6.26 -3.44
C ALA A 332 7.47 5.88 -2.47
N THR A 333 6.94 6.86 -1.75
CA THR A 333 5.84 6.65 -0.80
C THR A 333 4.79 7.75 -0.93
N TRP A 334 3.59 7.47 -0.41
CA TRP A 334 2.45 8.38 -0.45
C TRP A 334 2.72 9.83 0.03
N PRO A 335 3.59 10.14 1.02
CA PRO A 335 3.76 11.53 1.47
C PRO A 335 4.27 12.46 0.36
N LEU A 336 5.06 11.94 -0.59
CA LEU A 336 5.52 12.74 -1.72
C LEU A 336 4.36 13.05 -2.68
N GLY A 337 3.51 12.07 -2.98
CA GLY A 337 2.37 12.25 -3.87
C GLY A 337 1.34 13.21 -3.30
N GLU A 338 1.09 13.10 -1.99
CA GLU A 338 0.27 14.03 -1.22
C GLU A 338 0.82 15.46 -1.32
N ALA A 339 2.12 15.64 -1.08
CA ALA A 339 2.77 16.95 -1.19
C ALA A 339 2.71 17.53 -2.60
N ILE A 340 2.91 16.71 -3.64
CA ILE A 340 2.77 17.12 -5.05
C ILE A 340 1.34 17.57 -5.32
N ASP A 341 0.34 16.80 -4.89
CA ASP A 341 -1.07 17.15 -5.09
C ASP A 341 -1.45 18.44 -4.35
N ALA A 342 -0.95 18.63 -3.13
CA ALA A 342 -1.21 19.79 -2.30
C ALA A 342 -0.71 21.11 -2.92
N VAL A 343 0.39 21.06 -3.69
CA VAL A 343 0.98 22.24 -4.35
C VAL A 343 0.69 22.31 -5.85
N ALA A 344 0.11 21.26 -6.43
CA ALA A 344 -0.23 21.23 -7.84
C ALA A 344 -1.28 22.30 -8.18
N PRO A 345 -1.17 22.98 -9.33
CA PRO A 345 -2.21 23.87 -9.79
C PRO A 345 -3.52 23.11 -9.99
N LYS A 346 -4.50 23.36 -9.14
CA LYS A 346 -5.85 22.81 -9.32
C LYS A 346 -6.52 23.48 -10.52
N LYS A 347 -7.31 22.71 -11.28
CA LYS A 347 -8.05 23.21 -12.44
C LYS A 347 -8.92 24.38 -11.98
N ARG A 348 -8.73 25.57 -12.58
CA ARG A 348 -9.64 26.70 -12.33
C ARG A 348 -10.99 26.32 -12.91
N VAL A 349 -11.90 25.88 -12.05
CA VAL A 349 -13.32 25.83 -12.41
C VAL A 349 -13.73 27.28 -12.53
N ALA A 350 -13.94 27.76 -13.77
CA ALA A 350 -14.57 29.05 -13.97
C ALA A 350 -15.90 29.00 -13.21
N ARG A 351 -16.02 29.78 -12.13
CA ARG A 351 -17.33 30.07 -11.56
C ARG A 351 -18.12 30.73 -12.68
N LEU A 352 -19.03 29.99 -13.29
CA LEU A 352 -20.15 30.57 -14.01
C LEU A 352 -20.85 31.46 -12.99
N LEU A 353 -20.63 32.77 -13.12
CA LEU A 353 -21.47 33.78 -12.51
C LEU A 353 -22.85 33.59 -13.15
N LEU A 354 -23.76 32.94 -12.41
CA LEU A 354 -25.20 33.03 -12.66
C LEU A 354 -25.70 34.36 -12.09
#